data_AF-A0A2D4XK16-F1
#
_entry.id   AF-A0A2D4XK16-F1
#
_cell.length_a   1.000
_cell.length_b   1.000
_cell.length_c   1.000
_cell.angle_alpha   90.00
_cell.angle_beta   90.00
_cell.angle_gamma   90.00
#
_symmetry.space_group_name_H-M   'P 1'
#
loop_
_entity.id
_entity.type
_entity.pdbx_description
1 polymer ?
#
loop_
_entity_poly.entity_id
_entity_poly.type
_entity_poly.pdbx_seq_one_letter_code
_entity_poly.pdbx_strand_id
1 'polypeptide(L)'
;MITKRNLLALFLFVSICTISFSQTKTHKTDVNKDIDVVRVYEQVVEEGYGTPFIYKKLATAYYFKSEYDKAISWFQKLFSEEKNTDPELAHQYNQALKAVAAANSKKSKKDIF
;
A
#
# COMPACT_ATOMS: atom_id res chain seq x y z
N MET A 1 9.81 -33.98 -53.28
CA MET A 1 11.11 -33.38 -52.94
C MET A 1 10.89 -31.88 -52.74
N ILE A 2 10.81 -31.41 -51.49
CA ILE A 2 10.47 -30.01 -51.17
C ILE A 2 11.72 -29.15 -51.41
N THR A 3 11.64 -28.18 -52.32
CA THR A 3 12.77 -27.30 -52.65
C THR A 3 12.87 -26.14 -51.65
N LYS A 4 14.09 -25.69 -51.35
CA LYS A 4 14.38 -24.68 -50.30
C LYS A 4 13.59 -23.36 -50.46
N ARG A 5 13.20 -23.03 -51.69
CA ARG A 5 12.36 -21.86 -52.02
C ARG A 5 10.91 -22.02 -51.53
N ASN A 6 10.37 -23.23 -51.56
CA ASN A 6 9.04 -23.55 -51.04
C ASN A 6 9.06 -23.66 -49.50
N LEU A 7 10.22 -24.01 -48.91
CA LEU A 7 10.43 -24.02 -47.46
C LEU A 7 10.48 -22.59 -46.87
N LEU A 8 11.11 -21.64 -47.59
CA LEU A 8 11.15 -20.22 -47.24
C LEU A 8 9.77 -19.55 -47.32
N ALA A 9 8.97 -19.88 -48.34
CA ALA A 9 7.61 -19.35 -48.49
C ALA A 9 6.67 -19.84 -47.37
N LEU A 10 6.86 -21.07 -46.87
CA LEU A 10 6.05 -21.64 -45.80
C LEU A 10 6.34 -20.99 -44.43
N PHE A 11 7.58 -20.57 -44.19
CA PHE A 11 7.99 -19.83 -42.99
C PHE A 11 7.40 -18.41 -42.93
N LEU A 12 7.26 -17.74 -44.08
CA LEU A 12 6.65 -16.41 -44.17
C LEU A 12 5.13 -16.44 -43.92
N PHE A 13 4.44 -17.53 -44.27
CA PHE A 13 3.00 -17.67 -44.09
C PHE A 13 2.57 -17.90 -42.63
N VAL A 14 3.42 -18.56 -41.81
CA VAL A 14 3.15 -18.83 -40.39
C VAL A 14 3.29 -17.58 -39.51
N SER A 15 4.05 -16.57 -39.95
CA SER A 15 4.30 -15.35 -39.16
C SER A 15 3.12 -14.37 -39.12
N ILE A 16 2.10 -14.54 -39.96
CA ILE A 16 0.92 -13.65 -40.01
C ILE A 16 -0.15 -14.04 -38.98
N CYS A 17 -0.10 -15.25 -38.41
CA CYS A 17 -1.14 -15.74 -37.50
C CYS A 17 -0.98 -15.33 -36.02
N THR A 18 0.06 -14.59 -35.63
CA THR A 18 0.33 -14.27 -34.21
C THR A 18 -0.19 -12.91 -33.73
N ILE A 19 -0.85 -12.11 -34.58
CA ILE A 19 -1.38 -10.79 -34.21
C ILE A 19 -2.89 -10.83 -34.00
N SER A 20 -3.35 -11.57 -33.00
CA SER A 20 -4.75 -11.50 -32.55
C SER A 20 -4.82 -11.59 -31.03
N PHE A 21 -4.22 -10.60 -30.36
CA PHE A 21 -4.47 -10.34 -28.95
C PHE A 21 -5.64 -9.34 -28.84
N SER A 22 -6.88 -9.83 -28.97
CA SER A 22 -8.05 -9.01 -28.65
C SER A 22 -8.23 -9.00 -27.12
N GLN A 23 -7.53 -8.10 -26.44
CA GLN A 23 -7.86 -7.75 -25.06
C GLN A 23 -9.14 -6.92 -25.06
N THR A 24 -10.28 -7.57 -24.87
CA THR A 24 -11.42 -6.87 -24.31
C THR A 24 -11.07 -6.54 -22.87
N LYS A 25 -10.71 -5.28 -22.61
CA LYS A 25 -10.63 -4.75 -21.24
C LYS A 25 -12.03 -4.80 -20.66
N THR A 26 -12.39 -5.92 -20.04
CA THR A 26 -13.60 -5.99 -19.23
C THR A 26 -13.39 -5.01 -18.09
N HIS A 27 -14.11 -3.89 -18.13
CA HIS A 27 -14.23 -2.99 -16.98
C HIS A 27 -15.05 -3.73 -15.93
N LYS A 28 -14.40 -4.68 -15.24
CA LYS A 28 -14.93 -5.23 -14.00
C LYS A 28 -14.92 -4.08 -13.02
N THR A 29 -16.07 -3.42 -12.87
CA THR A 29 -16.32 -2.52 -11.75
C THR A 29 -16.21 -3.39 -10.51
N ASP A 30 -15.03 -3.40 -9.93
CA ASP A 30 -14.76 -4.09 -8.69
C ASP A 30 -15.40 -3.24 -7.59
N VAL A 31 -16.64 -3.57 -7.23
CA VAL A 31 -17.38 -2.90 -6.16
C VAL A 31 -16.67 -2.99 -4.81
N ASN A 32 -15.62 -3.82 -4.70
CA ASN A 32 -14.81 -4.02 -3.50
C ASN A 32 -13.42 -3.37 -3.59
N LYS A 33 -13.10 -2.63 -4.67
CA LYS A 33 -11.76 -2.01 -4.81
C LYS A 33 -11.52 -0.80 -3.91
N ASP A 34 -12.56 -0.13 -3.43
CA ASP A 34 -12.39 1.23 -2.88
C ASP A 34 -13.01 1.40 -1.48
N ILE A 35 -13.12 0.34 -0.67
CA ILE A 35 -13.40 0.53 0.76
C ILE A 35 -12.10 0.95 1.44
N ASP A 36 -11.95 2.26 1.66
CA ASP A 36 -10.89 2.78 2.51
C ASP A 36 -11.21 2.44 3.97
N VAL A 37 -10.75 1.25 4.40
CA VAL A 37 -10.93 0.75 5.76
C VAL A 37 -10.41 1.74 6.80
N VAL A 38 -9.40 2.55 6.45
CA VAL A 38 -8.92 3.63 7.33
C VAL A 38 -10.03 4.63 7.59
N ARG A 39 -10.70 5.11 6.56
CA ARG A 39 -11.80 6.08 6.68
C ARG A 39 -12.95 5.54 7.52
N VAL A 40 -13.32 4.28 7.30
CA VAL A 40 -14.38 3.63 8.10
C VAL A 40 -13.99 3.60 9.57
N TYR A 41 -12.76 3.20 9.87
CA TYR A 41 -12.29 3.15 11.26
C TYR A 41 -12.09 4.53 11.90
N GLU A 42 -11.71 5.54 11.13
CA GLU A 42 -11.69 6.92 11.62
C GLU A 42 -13.09 7.36 12.05
N GLN A 43 -14.09 7.16 11.19
CA GLN A 43 -15.47 7.48 11.51
C GLN A 43 -15.96 6.75 12.78
N VAL A 44 -15.65 5.45 12.92
CA VAL A 44 -16.02 4.69 14.13
C VAL A 44 -15.38 5.27 15.40
N VAL A 45 -14.14 5.77 15.32
CA VAL A 45 -13.50 6.45 16.45
C VAL A 45 -14.13 7.81 16.72
N GLU A 46 -14.48 8.57 15.67
CA GLU A 46 -15.17 9.87 15.78
C GLU A 46 -16.56 9.73 16.42
N GLU A 47 -17.27 8.65 16.11
CA GLU A 47 -18.55 8.29 16.72
C GLU A 47 -18.42 7.81 18.18
N GLY A 48 -17.19 7.68 18.69
CA GLY A 48 -16.90 7.31 20.09
C GLY A 48 -16.78 5.80 20.33
N TYR A 49 -16.81 4.99 19.27
CA TYR A 49 -16.72 3.53 19.33
C TYR A 49 -15.30 3.00 19.08
N GLY A 50 -14.28 3.80 19.38
CA GLY A 50 -12.89 3.40 19.26
C GLY A 50 -12.52 2.28 20.23
N THR A 51 -11.75 1.31 19.75
CA THR A 51 -11.28 0.16 20.55
C THR A 51 -9.79 -0.07 20.28
N PRO A 52 -9.05 -0.77 21.18
CA PRO A 52 -7.66 -1.15 20.94
C PRO A 52 -7.45 -1.84 19.59
N PHE A 53 -8.39 -2.70 19.17
CA PHE A 53 -8.35 -3.33 17.86
C PHE A 53 -8.36 -2.30 16.71
N ILE A 54 -9.26 -1.32 16.78
CA ILE A 54 -9.39 -0.28 15.76
C ILE A 54 -8.15 0.61 15.74
N TYR A 55 -7.62 1.02 16.90
CA TYR A 55 -6.40 1.82 16.96
C TYR A 55 -5.19 1.08 16.39
N LYS A 56 -5.06 -0.24 16.64
CA LYS A 56 -4.04 -1.07 16.01
C LYS A 56 -4.17 -1.05 14.48
N LYS A 57 -5.39 -1.16 13.95
CA LYS A 57 -5.63 -1.11 12.49
C LYS A 57 -5.30 0.25 11.90
N LEU A 58 -5.72 1.34 12.54
CA LEU A 58 -5.40 2.70 12.11
C LEU A 58 -3.89 2.98 12.14
N ALA A 59 -3.21 2.63 13.25
CA ALA A 59 -1.78 2.83 13.42
C ALA A 59 -0.97 2.11 12.34
N THR A 60 -1.26 0.82 12.14
CA THR A 60 -0.58 -0.01 11.13
C THR A 60 -0.86 0.46 9.71
N ALA A 61 -2.11 0.82 9.39
CA ALA A 61 -2.47 1.34 8.07
C ALA A 61 -1.73 2.65 7.76
N TYR A 62 -1.68 3.59 8.71
CA TYR A 62 -0.96 4.84 8.53
C TYR A 62 0.57 4.64 8.46
N TYR A 63 1.11 3.68 9.21
CA TYR A 63 2.51 3.29 9.10
C TYR A 63 2.84 2.77 7.69
N PHE A 64 2.02 1.89 7.11
CA PHE A 64 2.23 1.40 5.74
C PHE A 64 1.99 2.46 4.67
N LYS A 65 1.14 3.47 4.93
CA LYS A 65 0.99 4.68 4.10
C LYS A 65 2.16 5.66 4.25
N SER A 66 3.14 5.38 5.12
CA SER A 66 4.26 6.27 5.45
C SER A 66 3.85 7.63 6.05
N GLU A 67 2.62 7.73 6.53
CA GLU A 67 2.10 8.88 7.28
C GLU A 67 2.43 8.69 8.77
N TYR A 68 3.72 8.74 9.07
CA TYR A 68 4.26 8.34 10.37
C TYR A 68 3.75 9.18 11.54
N ASP A 69 3.49 10.48 11.34
CA ASP A 69 2.93 11.36 12.38
C ASP A 69 1.57 10.85 12.87
N LYS A 70 0.67 10.52 11.93
CA LYS A 70 -0.65 9.95 12.27
C LYS A 70 -0.52 8.56 12.88
N ALA A 71 0.36 7.73 12.34
CA ALA A 71 0.60 6.40 12.88
C ALA A 71 1.02 6.46 14.36
N ILE A 72 1.94 7.36 14.71
CA ILE A 72 2.41 7.60 16.09
C ILE A 72 1.25 7.96 17.00
N SER A 73 0.36 8.88 16.60
CA SER A 73 -0.81 9.26 17.41
C SER A 73 -1.72 8.07 17.71
N TRP A 74 -1.97 7.21 16.72
CA TRP A 74 -2.78 6.01 16.91
C TRP A 74 -2.08 4.94 17.76
N PHE A 75 -0.77 4.76 17.61
CA PHE A 75 0.01 3.87 18.48
C PHE A 75 0.00 4.35 19.93
N GLN A 76 0.12 5.65 20.17
CA GLN A 76 0.03 6.22 21.52
C GLN A 76 -1.34 5.97 22.14
N LYS A 77 -2.42 6.15 21.37
CA LYS A 77 -3.78 5.86 21.82
C LYS A 77 -3.94 4.37 22.17
N LEU A 78 -3.47 3.48 21.28
CA LEU A 78 -3.45 2.03 21.54
C LEU A 78 -2.72 1.69 22.85
N PHE A 79 -1.51 2.19 23.03
CA PHE A 79 -0.68 1.89 24.21
C PHE A 79 -1.17 2.55 25.50
N SER A 80 -2.04 3.56 25.40
CA SER A 80 -2.70 4.15 26.55
C SER A 80 -3.86 3.28 27.08
N GLU A 81 -4.47 2.46 26.21
CA GLU A 81 -5.60 1.59 26.58
C GLU A 81 -5.17 0.16 26.88
N GLU A 82 -4.14 -0.33 26.21
CA GLU A 82 -3.65 -1.71 26.37
C GLU A 82 -2.12 -1.75 26.47
N LYS A 83 -1.61 -2.62 27.34
CA LYS A 83 -0.17 -2.89 27.41
C LYS A 83 0.26 -3.56 26.11
N ASN A 84 1.25 -2.99 25.43
CA ASN A 84 1.80 -3.61 24.24
C ASN A 84 2.46 -4.97 24.58
N THR A 85 1.92 -6.04 23.98
CA THR A 85 2.46 -7.41 24.07
C THR A 85 3.12 -7.86 22.78
N ASP A 86 3.02 -7.06 21.72
CA ASP A 86 3.44 -7.39 20.36
C ASP A 86 4.76 -6.66 20.02
N PRO A 87 5.89 -7.40 19.89
CA PRO A 87 7.18 -6.80 19.55
C PRO A 87 7.17 -6.11 18.17
N GLU A 88 6.33 -6.55 17.24
CA GLU A 88 6.24 -5.95 15.91
C GLU A 88 5.66 -4.55 15.99
N LEU A 89 4.61 -4.35 16.79
CA LEU A 89 4.02 -3.01 17.01
C LEU A 89 5.02 -2.07 17.68
N ALA A 90 5.82 -2.58 18.63
CA ALA A 90 6.87 -1.77 19.24
C ALA A 90 7.92 -1.34 18.20
N HIS A 91 8.30 -2.25 17.31
CA HIS A 91 9.25 -1.95 16.24
C HIS A 91 8.70 -0.89 15.26
N GLN A 92 7.46 -1.07 14.78
CA GLN A 92 6.81 -0.13 13.87
C GLN A 92 6.67 1.26 14.49
N TYR A 93 6.29 1.35 15.76
CA TYR A 93 6.21 2.61 16.50
C TYR A 93 7.57 3.31 16.59
N ASN A 94 8.61 2.58 17.00
CA ASN A 94 9.97 3.13 17.10
C ASN A 94 10.52 3.59 15.75
N GLN A 95 10.21 2.87 14.67
CA GLN A 95 10.61 3.25 13.33
C GLN A 95 9.90 4.51 12.86
N ALA A 96 8.59 4.62 13.11
CA ALA A 96 7.82 5.83 12.81
C ALA A 96 8.40 7.05 13.54
N LEU A 97 8.71 6.92 14.84
CA LEU A 97 9.34 7.98 15.63
C LEU A 97 10.69 8.43 15.03
N LYS A 98 11.55 7.47 14.65
CA LYS A 98 12.83 7.76 14.01
C LYS A 98 12.66 8.50 12.68
N ALA A 99 11.68 8.09 11.87
CA ALA A 99 11.41 8.72 10.58
C ALA A 99 10.98 10.19 10.75
N VAL A 100 10.08 10.47 11.69
CA VAL A 100 9.62 11.84 11.99
C VAL A 100 10.77 12.70 12.53
N ALA A 101 11.57 12.18 13.47
CA ALA A 101 12.73 12.91 14.00
C ALA A 101 13.77 13.23 12.90
N ALA A 102 14.02 12.29 11.99
CA ALA A 102 14.91 12.50 10.85
C ALA A 102 14.35 13.54 9.85
N ALA A 103 13.04 13.58 9.63
CA ALA A 103 12.40 14.59 8.79
C ALA A 103 12.52 16.00 9.41
N ASN A 104 12.26 16.12 10.71
CA ASN A 104 12.33 17.39 11.44
C ASN A 104 13.75 17.97 11.49
N SER A 105 14.76 17.12 11.72
CA SER A 105 16.17 17.57 11.71
C SER A 105 16.62 18.07 10.34
N LYS A 106 16.19 17.41 9.25
CA LYS A 106 16.46 17.88 7.87
C LYS A 106 15.79 19.22 7.58
N LYS A 107 14.55 19.42 8.04
CA LYS A 107 13.81 20.68 7.87
C LYS A 107 14.56 21.83 8.56
N SER A 108 14.94 21.66 9.83
CA SER A 108 15.71 22.65 10.58
C SER A 108 17.04 23.01 9.90
N LYS A 109 17.75 22.04 9.32
CA LYS A 109 19.01 22.31 8.61
C LYS A 109 18.79 23.08 7.31
N LYS A 110 17.67 22.87 6.61
CA LYS A 110 17.33 23.58 5.36
C LYS A 110 17.02 25.05 5.60
N ASP A 111 16.44 25.39 6.74
CA ASP A 111 16.06 26.77 7.09
C ASP A 111 17.27 27.65 7.52
N ILE A 112 18.47 27.06 7.61
CA ILE A 112 19.71 27.71 8.04
C ILE A 112 20.61 28.10 6.85
N PHE A 113 20.31 27.63 5.64
CA PHE A 113 21.02 27.97 4.39
C PHE A 113 20.11 28.70 3.41
#